data_AF-A0A841Y758-F1
#
_entry.id   AF-A0A841Y758-F1
#
_cell.length_a   1.000
_cell.length_b   1.000
_cell.length_c   1.000
_cell.angle_alpha   90.00
_cell.angle_beta   90.00
_cell.angle_gamma   90.00
#
_symmetry.space_group_name_H-M   'P 1'
#
loop_
_entity.id
_entity.type
_entity.pdbx_description
1 polymer ?
#
loop_
_entity_poly.entity_id
_entity_poly.type
_entity_poly.pdbx_seq_one_letter_code
_entity_poly.pdbx_strand_id
1 'polypeptide(L)'
;MDLLSNGITLILIVAVAVLVLFLIVFITKYKTVGPDEALIVSGSYLGRKNVFTDEGGKKVKIVRGGGTFVMPVFQQSSPLSLLSSKLEVRTPEIYTEQGVPVTADGTAIIKIGGSISEIATAAEQFLGKTTQERENEAIEVVEGHLRAILGSMTVEEIYKNRDKFSQEVQGVATQDLSKMGLVIVSFTLKEVRDNNGYLDALGKPRIAQVKRDADVAEAEATKETRMKRAEAEKEATRAELERKTEIAEAEKQNQLKVAEYRSEQETAKAVADQAYDLESARAKQEVIEQQMQVQIIEREKQIELEEREIKRRERQYDAEVKKKADADRYAIEQAAAAQKSQEYAEAEANQYRIETLAKAEAEQVRVQGIAKADSERAQGTAAAEVIKLQGLAEAEAKRKIAEAYDLYGQAAMLDMIVSMLPEYAKQVAAPMGNIDSITVVDTGSSESNGGANKVSGYATNLMATAQESLKATTGLDIRELLENFSGKGNVKNSIEDLTSAVKSQKPVEVVEVDTTDKEEVVE
;
A
#
# COMPACT_ATOMS: atom_id res chain seq x y z
N MET A 1 -124.84 -7.79 -54.72
CA MET A 1 -124.92 -6.40 -54.21
C MET A 1 -123.58 -5.67 -54.36
N ASP A 2 -122.81 -5.99 -55.40
CA ASP A 2 -121.35 -6.11 -55.23
C ASP A 2 -120.61 -4.82 -55.62
N LEU A 3 -121.19 -4.01 -56.50
CA LEU A 3 -120.64 -2.69 -56.85
C LEU A 3 -120.62 -1.72 -55.65
N LEU A 4 -121.63 -1.77 -54.77
CA LEU A 4 -121.65 -0.94 -53.56
C LEU A 4 -120.62 -1.41 -52.53
N SER A 5 -120.44 -2.73 -52.37
CA SER A 5 -119.36 -3.30 -51.56
C SER A 5 -117.99 -2.84 -52.07
N ASN A 6 -117.75 -2.98 -53.39
CA ASN A 6 -116.48 -2.61 -54.03
C ASN A 6 -116.19 -1.10 -53.98
N GLY A 7 -117.21 -0.25 -54.03
CA GLY A 7 -117.06 1.19 -53.83
C GLY A 7 -116.62 1.54 -52.40
N ILE A 8 -117.24 0.93 -51.39
CA ILE A 8 -116.91 1.15 -49.98
C ILE A 8 -115.52 0.61 -49.65
N THR A 9 -115.15 -0.58 -50.13
CA THR A 9 -113.80 -1.13 -49.92
C THR A 9 -112.72 -0.30 -50.62
N LEU A 10 -112.97 0.22 -51.82
CA LEU A 10 -112.03 1.10 -52.51
C LEU A 10 -111.83 2.44 -51.77
N ILE A 11 -112.91 3.05 -51.25
CA ILE A 11 -112.81 4.25 -50.41
C ILE A 11 -112.02 3.95 -49.12
N LEU A 12 -112.27 2.80 -48.47
CA LEU A 12 -111.55 2.39 -47.27
C LEU A 12 -110.05 2.14 -47.55
N ILE A 13 -109.73 1.50 -48.68
CA ILE A 13 -108.34 1.27 -49.12
C ILE A 13 -107.63 2.61 -49.40
N VAL A 14 -108.29 3.58 -50.05
CA VAL A 14 -107.73 4.92 -50.27
C VAL A 14 -107.53 5.66 -48.94
N ALA A 15 -108.50 5.61 -48.03
CA ALA A 15 -108.37 6.23 -46.71
C ALA A 15 -107.21 5.63 -45.88
N VAL A 16 -107.07 4.29 -45.90
CA VAL A 16 -105.93 3.59 -45.27
C VAL A 16 -104.61 3.95 -45.95
N ALA A 17 -104.56 4.02 -47.28
CA ALA A 17 -103.36 4.42 -48.01
C ALA A 17 -102.92 5.86 -47.70
N VAL A 18 -103.86 6.80 -47.59
CA VAL A 18 -103.59 8.19 -47.17
C VAL A 18 -103.12 8.25 -45.72
N LEU A 19 -103.71 7.46 -44.82
CA LEU A 19 -103.30 7.38 -43.42
C LEU A 19 -101.88 6.78 -43.27
N VAL A 20 -101.58 5.72 -44.03
CA VAL A 20 -100.24 5.11 -44.09
C VAL A 20 -99.21 6.09 -44.69
N LEU A 21 -99.55 6.81 -45.76
CA LEU A 21 -98.70 7.85 -46.33
C LEU A 21 -98.40 8.95 -45.30
N PHE A 22 -99.43 9.43 -44.59
CA PHE A 22 -99.29 10.44 -43.55
C PHE A 22 -98.41 9.94 -42.38
N LEU A 23 -98.58 8.68 -41.97
CA LEU A 23 -97.79 8.04 -40.92
C LEU A 23 -96.32 7.82 -41.33
N ILE A 24 -96.05 7.47 -42.59
CA ILE A 24 -94.68 7.40 -43.16
C ILE A 24 -94.04 8.79 -43.17
N VAL A 25 -94.77 9.83 -43.62
CA VAL A 25 -94.29 11.22 -43.56
C VAL A 25 -94.06 11.67 -42.11
N PHE A 26 -94.91 11.26 -41.17
CA PHE A 26 -94.75 11.61 -39.76
C PHE A 26 -93.48 11.00 -39.15
N ILE A 27 -93.25 9.70 -39.37
CA ILE A 27 -92.07 8.99 -38.87
C ILE A 27 -90.79 9.53 -39.54
N THR A 28 -90.77 9.68 -40.86
CA THR A 28 -89.57 10.17 -41.60
C THR A 28 -89.23 11.64 -41.35
N LYS A 29 -90.10 12.41 -40.67
CA LYS A 29 -89.85 13.80 -40.24
C LYS A 29 -89.76 13.98 -38.72
N TYR A 30 -89.84 12.89 -37.96
CA TYR A 30 -89.49 12.88 -36.54
C TYR A 30 -87.99 12.57 -36.38
N LYS A 31 -87.19 13.60 -36.09
CA LYS A 31 -85.75 13.42 -35.86
C LYS A 31 -85.46 13.23 -34.36
N THR A 32 -84.70 12.18 -34.05
CA THR A 32 -84.12 11.91 -32.73
C THR A 32 -82.62 12.22 -32.74
N VAL A 33 -82.09 12.70 -31.61
CA VAL A 33 -80.66 12.90 -31.36
C VAL A 33 -80.26 12.28 -30.03
N GLY A 34 -79.00 11.83 -29.95
CA GLY A 34 -78.42 11.27 -28.75
C GLY A 34 -78.22 12.31 -27.62
N PRO A 35 -77.80 11.88 -26.41
CA PRO A 35 -77.40 12.79 -25.34
C PRO A 35 -76.15 13.63 -25.66
N ASP A 36 -75.36 13.16 -26.63
CA ASP A 36 -74.09 13.67 -27.15
C ASP A 36 -74.25 14.66 -28.32
N GLU A 37 -75.47 14.86 -28.82
CA GLU A 37 -75.80 15.81 -29.88
C GLU A 37 -76.91 16.79 -29.46
N ALA A 38 -76.80 18.04 -29.93
CA ALA A 38 -77.89 19.00 -29.94
C ALA A 38 -78.47 19.09 -31.36
N LEU A 39 -79.76 18.80 -31.53
CA LEU A 39 -80.46 19.19 -32.76
C LEU A 39 -80.85 20.67 -32.67
N ILE A 40 -80.28 21.46 -33.55
CA ILE A 40 -80.64 22.86 -33.75
C ILE A 40 -81.68 22.92 -34.87
N VAL A 41 -82.84 23.47 -34.55
CA VAL A 41 -83.95 23.66 -35.49
C VAL A 41 -84.24 25.15 -35.65
N SER A 42 -84.08 25.64 -36.87
CA SER A 42 -84.27 27.04 -37.29
C SER A 42 -85.44 27.15 -38.26
N GLY A 43 -85.99 28.37 -38.43
CA GLY A 43 -87.05 28.66 -39.41
C GLY A 43 -88.28 29.36 -38.81
N SER A 44 -89.47 28.86 -39.12
CA SER A 44 -90.77 29.37 -38.67
C SER A 44 -91.59 28.32 -37.91
N TYR A 45 -92.61 28.77 -37.17
CA TYR A 45 -93.47 27.93 -36.31
C TYR A 45 -92.69 27.09 -35.26
N LEU A 46 -91.59 27.62 -34.73
CA LEU A 46 -90.92 27.05 -33.56
C LEU A 46 -91.85 27.16 -32.35
N GLY A 47 -92.30 26.02 -31.82
CA GLY A 47 -93.23 25.98 -30.69
C GLY A 47 -92.62 26.45 -29.36
N ARG A 48 -93.46 26.71 -28.35
CA ARG A 48 -93.10 27.37 -27.07
C ARG A 48 -92.06 26.66 -26.16
N LYS A 49 -91.47 25.52 -26.54
CA LYS A 49 -90.55 24.74 -25.70
C LYS A 49 -89.15 24.70 -26.30
N ASN A 50 -88.15 24.97 -25.46
CA ASN A 50 -86.72 24.99 -25.77
C ASN A 50 -86.33 25.92 -26.93
N VAL A 51 -87.00 27.06 -27.06
CA VAL A 51 -86.64 28.11 -28.04
C VAL A 51 -85.81 29.17 -27.33
N PHE A 52 -84.56 29.31 -27.74
CA PHE A 52 -83.78 30.52 -27.47
C PHE A 52 -84.32 31.64 -28.36
N THR A 53 -84.50 32.83 -27.78
CA THR A 53 -84.79 34.06 -28.52
C THR A 53 -83.66 35.03 -28.22
N ASP A 54 -82.93 35.41 -29.25
CA ASP A 54 -81.86 36.40 -29.20
C ASP A 54 -82.43 37.83 -29.09
N GLU A 55 -81.62 38.79 -28.63
CA GLU A 55 -82.01 40.20 -28.55
C GLU A 55 -82.33 40.79 -29.94
N GLY A 56 -81.65 40.31 -30.99
CA GLY A 56 -81.98 40.59 -32.40
C GLY A 56 -83.28 39.94 -32.89
N GLY A 57 -84.09 39.33 -32.02
CA GLY A 57 -85.36 38.69 -32.35
C GLY A 57 -85.25 37.34 -33.07
N LYS A 58 -84.01 36.87 -33.36
CA LYS A 58 -83.74 35.55 -33.95
C LYS A 58 -84.25 34.45 -33.01
N LYS A 59 -84.79 33.36 -33.56
CA LYS A 59 -85.36 32.25 -32.78
C LYS A 59 -84.82 30.90 -33.24
N VAL A 60 -84.27 30.15 -32.29
CA VAL A 60 -83.63 28.86 -32.52
C VAL A 60 -84.14 27.87 -31.49
N LYS A 61 -84.62 26.70 -31.93
CA LYS A 61 -85.05 25.62 -31.03
C LYS A 61 -83.92 24.63 -30.85
N ILE A 62 -83.56 24.37 -29.60
CA ILE A 62 -82.45 23.47 -29.24
C ILE A 62 -83.01 22.23 -28.56
N VAL A 63 -82.67 21.05 -29.06
CA VAL A 63 -83.08 19.76 -28.51
C VAL A 63 -81.85 18.93 -28.20
N ARG A 64 -81.52 18.79 -26.91
CA ARG A 64 -80.48 17.89 -26.39
C ARG A 64 -81.14 16.60 -25.88
N GLY A 65 -80.62 15.43 -26.24
CA GLY A 65 -81.10 14.12 -25.75
C GLY A 65 -82.61 13.89 -25.88
N GLY A 66 -83.11 13.67 -27.10
CA GLY A 66 -84.54 13.49 -27.33
C GLY A 66 -84.94 13.54 -28.80
N GLY A 67 -86.21 13.84 -29.08
CA GLY A 67 -86.72 13.95 -30.45
C GLY A 67 -87.61 15.17 -30.68
N THR A 68 -87.68 15.60 -31.94
CA THR A 68 -88.62 16.62 -32.40
C THR A 68 -89.09 16.32 -33.82
N PHE A 69 -90.37 16.58 -34.05
CA PHE A 69 -90.88 16.74 -35.40
C PHE A 69 -90.25 17.99 -36.05
N VAL A 70 -89.87 17.89 -37.32
CA VAL A 70 -89.29 19.00 -38.10
C VAL A 70 -90.14 19.20 -39.36
N MET A 71 -90.81 20.35 -39.47
CA MET A 71 -91.78 20.60 -40.54
C MET A 71 -91.09 20.94 -41.87
N PRO A 72 -91.17 20.08 -42.91
CA PRO A 72 -90.20 20.03 -44.03
C PRO A 72 -90.23 21.20 -45.04
N VAL A 73 -91.00 22.25 -44.78
CA VAL A 73 -91.09 23.48 -45.60
C VAL A 73 -90.73 24.73 -44.79
N PHE A 74 -91.01 24.73 -43.49
CA PHE A 74 -90.83 25.89 -42.61
C PHE A 74 -89.64 25.77 -41.66
N GLN A 75 -89.02 24.59 -41.56
CA GLN A 75 -88.00 24.30 -40.55
C GLN A 75 -86.81 23.53 -41.15
N GLN A 76 -85.61 24.00 -40.87
CA GLN A 76 -84.36 23.27 -41.12
C GLN A 76 -83.86 22.66 -39.82
N SER A 77 -83.02 21.63 -39.92
CA SER A 77 -82.48 20.92 -38.74
C SER A 77 -81.07 20.42 -38.99
N SER A 78 -80.13 20.92 -38.18
CA SER A 78 -78.72 20.54 -38.22
C SER A 78 -78.31 19.98 -36.85
N PRO A 79 -77.66 18.80 -36.80
CA PRO A 79 -77.05 18.32 -35.58
C PRO A 79 -75.77 19.10 -35.28
N LEU A 80 -75.48 19.31 -34.00
CA LEU A 80 -74.23 19.88 -33.51
C LEU A 80 -73.70 18.98 -32.38
N SER A 81 -72.49 18.46 -32.56
CA SER A 81 -71.89 17.53 -31.60
C SER A 81 -71.42 18.26 -30.34
N LEU A 82 -71.90 17.78 -29.19
CA LEU A 82 -71.52 18.23 -27.84
C LEU A 82 -70.32 17.45 -27.29
N LEU A 83 -69.75 16.54 -28.07
CA LEU A 83 -68.55 15.78 -27.72
C LEU A 83 -67.35 16.73 -27.49
N SER A 84 -66.45 16.30 -26.60
CA SER A 84 -65.25 17.06 -26.25
C SER A 84 -64.15 16.89 -27.31
N SER A 85 -63.66 18.01 -27.84
CA SER A 85 -62.46 18.07 -28.68
C SER A 85 -61.22 18.20 -27.80
N LYS A 86 -60.16 17.45 -28.13
CA LYS A 86 -58.81 17.65 -27.55
C LYS A 86 -58.01 18.55 -28.49
N LEU A 87 -57.63 19.73 -28.02
CA LEU A 87 -56.71 20.63 -28.69
C LEU A 87 -55.29 20.38 -28.18
N GLU A 88 -54.33 20.17 -29.08
CA GLU A 88 -52.91 20.36 -28.76
C GLU A 88 -52.51 21.76 -29.19
N VAL A 89 -52.11 22.60 -28.23
CA VAL A 89 -51.72 23.99 -28.46
C VAL A 89 -50.22 24.08 -28.26
N ARG A 90 -49.50 24.72 -29.18
CA ARG A 90 -48.06 24.95 -29.06
C ARG A 90 -47.79 26.41 -29.36
N THR A 91 -47.10 27.09 -28.47
CA THR A 91 -46.66 28.46 -28.78
C THR A 91 -45.45 28.44 -29.70
N PRO A 92 -45.19 29.52 -30.46
CA PRO A 92 -43.84 29.84 -30.86
C PRO A 92 -42.98 30.20 -29.63
N GLU A 93 -41.71 30.52 -29.87
CA GLU A 93 -40.80 31.04 -28.86
C GLU A 93 -41.28 32.41 -28.32
N ILE A 94 -41.39 32.53 -27.00
CA ILE A 94 -41.91 33.70 -26.30
C ILE A 94 -40.96 34.05 -25.15
N TYR A 95 -40.68 35.34 -24.97
CA TYR A 95 -39.91 35.83 -23.84
C TYR A 95 -40.78 35.92 -22.59
N THR A 96 -40.33 35.28 -21.51
CA THR A 96 -40.87 35.41 -20.15
C THR A 96 -40.61 36.80 -19.55
N GLU A 97 -41.18 37.08 -18.37
CA GLU A 97 -40.97 38.35 -17.64
C GLU A 97 -39.47 38.70 -17.47
N GLN A 98 -38.62 37.70 -17.28
CA GLN A 98 -37.16 37.82 -17.12
C GLN A 98 -36.39 37.90 -18.44
N GLY A 99 -37.06 37.86 -19.59
CA GLY A 99 -36.43 37.85 -20.91
C GLY A 99 -35.80 36.51 -21.33
N VAL A 100 -36.14 35.40 -20.67
CA VAL A 100 -35.73 34.06 -21.11
C VAL A 100 -36.72 33.55 -22.17
N PRO A 101 -36.27 33.15 -23.37
CA PRO A 101 -37.14 32.59 -24.40
C PRO A 101 -37.59 31.17 -24.03
N VAL A 102 -38.89 30.91 -24.08
CA VAL A 102 -39.49 29.60 -23.81
C VAL A 102 -40.52 29.23 -24.87
N THR A 103 -40.71 27.92 -25.06
CA THR A 103 -41.76 27.32 -25.88
C THR A 103 -42.61 26.41 -25.00
N ALA A 104 -43.93 26.58 -25.00
CA ALA A 104 -44.84 25.75 -24.21
C ALA A 104 -45.73 24.89 -25.11
N ASP A 105 -45.79 23.60 -24.80
CA ASP A 105 -46.80 22.68 -25.33
C ASP A 105 -47.90 22.52 -24.28
N GLY A 106 -49.14 22.85 -24.64
CA GLY A 106 -50.34 22.67 -23.83
C GLY A 106 -51.31 21.65 -24.43
N THR A 107 -52.20 21.12 -23.60
CA THR A 107 -53.37 20.36 -24.05
C THR A 107 -54.61 20.91 -23.39
N ALA A 108 -55.60 21.32 -24.19
CA ALA A 108 -56.91 21.75 -23.72
C ALA A 108 -57.96 20.72 -24.13
N ILE A 109 -58.85 20.34 -23.22
CA ILE A 109 -60.05 19.57 -23.54
C ILE A 109 -61.21 20.56 -23.50
N ILE A 110 -61.75 20.89 -24.67
CA ILE A 110 -62.90 21.79 -24.81
C ILE A 110 -64.15 20.99 -25.16
N LYS A 111 -65.32 21.57 -24.90
CA LYS A 111 -66.62 21.11 -25.44
C LYS A 111 -67.55 22.31 -25.64
N ILE A 112 -68.69 22.08 -26.29
CA ILE A 112 -69.79 23.05 -26.27
C ILE A 112 -70.42 23.06 -24.87
N GLY A 113 -70.80 24.23 -24.38
CA GLY A 113 -71.47 24.38 -23.09
C GLY A 113 -72.79 23.61 -22.99
N GLY A 114 -73.23 23.33 -21.76
CA GLY A 114 -74.43 22.52 -21.52
C GLY A 114 -75.75 23.31 -21.58
N SER A 115 -75.67 24.65 -21.50
CA SER A 115 -76.80 25.56 -21.37
C SER A 115 -77.43 25.90 -22.73
N ILE A 116 -78.71 26.26 -22.72
CA ILE A 116 -79.44 26.63 -23.95
C ILE A 116 -78.83 27.88 -24.61
N SER A 117 -78.30 28.82 -23.82
CA SER A 117 -77.53 29.99 -24.28
C SER A 117 -76.21 29.57 -24.94
N GLU A 118 -75.36 28.81 -24.25
CA GLU A 118 -74.06 28.36 -24.75
C GLU A 118 -74.20 27.58 -26.08
N ILE A 119 -75.19 26.68 -26.17
CA ILE A 119 -75.48 25.92 -27.40
C ILE A 119 -76.03 26.84 -28.50
N ALA A 120 -76.79 27.90 -28.17
CA ALA A 120 -77.25 28.88 -29.16
C ALA A 120 -76.08 29.71 -29.72
N THR A 121 -75.17 30.19 -28.87
CA THR A 121 -73.98 30.94 -29.28
C THR A 121 -73.06 30.07 -30.14
N ALA A 122 -72.80 28.83 -29.74
CA ALA A 122 -72.03 27.88 -30.54
C ALA A 122 -72.73 27.51 -31.86
N ALA A 123 -74.07 27.52 -31.91
CA ALA A 123 -74.83 27.32 -33.13
C ALA A 123 -74.67 28.51 -34.10
N GLU A 124 -74.73 29.75 -33.63
CA GLU A 124 -74.54 30.92 -34.51
C GLU A 124 -73.11 31.02 -35.05
N GLN A 125 -72.09 30.62 -34.28
CA GLN A 125 -70.68 30.69 -34.70
C GLN A 125 -70.21 29.48 -35.54
N PHE A 126 -70.65 28.25 -35.24
CA PHE A 126 -70.03 27.02 -35.76
C PHE A 126 -70.94 26.09 -36.59
N LEU A 127 -72.26 26.31 -36.67
CA LEU A 127 -73.17 25.34 -37.32
C LEU A 127 -72.95 25.16 -38.83
N GLY A 128 -72.25 26.10 -39.48
CA GLY A 128 -71.81 26.00 -40.88
C GLY A 128 -70.33 25.66 -41.08
N LYS A 129 -69.55 25.49 -40.01
CA LYS A 129 -68.11 25.17 -40.05
C LYS A 129 -67.88 23.68 -39.80
N THR A 130 -66.73 23.17 -40.24
CA THR A 130 -66.23 21.85 -39.86
C THR A 130 -65.75 21.85 -38.40
N THR A 131 -65.64 20.65 -37.80
CA THR A 131 -65.06 20.48 -36.46
C THR A 131 -63.63 21.01 -36.39
N GLN A 132 -62.85 20.87 -37.46
CA GLN A 132 -61.46 21.32 -37.54
C GLN A 132 -61.34 22.85 -37.56
N GLU A 133 -62.21 23.56 -38.26
CA GLU A 133 -62.25 25.03 -38.24
C GLU A 133 -62.65 25.56 -36.85
N ARG A 134 -63.60 24.90 -36.17
CA ARG A 134 -63.95 25.18 -34.76
C ARG A 134 -62.76 24.94 -33.81
N GLU A 135 -62.01 23.87 -34.04
CA GLU A 135 -60.84 23.52 -33.23
C GLU A 135 -59.69 24.53 -33.44
N ASN A 136 -59.45 24.97 -34.67
CA ASN A 136 -58.45 26.00 -34.99
C ASN A 136 -58.79 27.36 -34.32
N GLU A 137 -60.03 27.83 -34.43
CA GLU A 137 -60.49 29.09 -33.81
C GLU A 137 -60.39 29.04 -32.28
N ALA A 138 -60.58 27.86 -31.67
CA ALA A 138 -60.34 27.66 -30.25
C ALA A 138 -58.85 27.53 -29.89
N ILE A 139 -58.01 26.96 -30.77
CA ILE A 139 -56.55 26.91 -30.61
C ILE A 139 -55.99 28.34 -30.61
N GLU A 140 -56.37 29.20 -31.55
CA GLU A 140 -55.90 30.59 -31.63
C GLU A 140 -56.17 31.37 -30.33
N VAL A 141 -57.38 31.23 -29.76
CA VAL A 141 -57.74 31.87 -28.48
C VAL A 141 -56.93 31.31 -27.31
N VAL A 142 -56.78 29.98 -27.21
CA VAL A 142 -56.00 29.37 -26.12
C VAL A 142 -54.50 29.67 -26.28
N GLU A 143 -53.97 29.74 -27.50
CA GLU A 143 -52.58 30.12 -27.79
C GLU A 143 -52.31 31.59 -27.45
N GLY A 144 -53.26 32.49 -27.74
CA GLY A 144 -53.20 33.90 -27.36
C GLY A 144 -53.09 34.08 -25.84
N HIS A 145 -53.94 33.39 -25.07
CA HIS A 145 -53.91 33.43 -23.61
C HIS A 145 -52.70 32.72 -23.01
N LEU A 146 -52.32 31.56 -23.57
CA LEU A 146 -51.10 30.84 -23.18
C LEU A 146 -49.86 31.72 -23.37
N ARG A 147 -49.77 32.43 -24.50
CA ARG A 147 -48.72 33.42 -24.78
C ARG A 147 -48.71 34.58 -23.78
N ALA A 148 -49.88 35.12 -23.43
CA ALA A 148 -49.99 36.22 -22.48
C ALA A 148 -49.49 35.83 -21.08
N ILE A 149 -49.92 34.68 -20.56
CA ILE A 149 -49.51 34.22 -19.22
C ILE A 149 -48.03 33.83 -19.17
N LEU A 150 -47.47 33.24 -20.24
CA LEU A 150 -46.03 32.97 -20.33
C LEU A 150 -45.19 34.26 -20.26
N GLY A 151 -45.64 35.33 -20.92
CA GLY A 151 -44.96 36.63 -20.88
C GLY A 151 -45.04 37.35 -19.53
N SER A 152 -46.03 37.02 -18.69
CA SER A 152 -46.25 37.63 -17.37
C SER A 152 -45.75 36.80 -16.19
N MET A 153 -44.99 35.72 -16.43
CA MET A 153 -44.46 34.84 -15.39
C MET A 153 -42.97 34.55 -15.58
N THR A 154 -42.31 34.15 -14.50
CA THR A 154 -40.92 33.67 -14.49
C THR A 154 -40.83 32.20 -14.89
N VAL A 155 -39.68 31.80 -15.47
CA VAL A 155 -39.43 30.41 -15.89
C VAL A 155 -39.56 29.45 -14.70
N GLU A 156 -39.07 29.84 -13.53
CA GLU A 156 -39.12 29.02 -12.34
C GLU A 156 -40.52 28.86 -11.75
N GLU A 157 -41.40 29.86 -11.83
CA GLU A 157 -42.79 29.68 -11.42
C GLU A 157 -43.54 28.73 -12.36
N ILE A 158 -43.37 28.87 -13.67
CA ILE A 158 -43.99 27.98 -14.66
C ILE A 158 -43.46 26.54 -14.46
N TYR A 159 -42.17 26.36 -14.17
CA TYR A 159 -41.57 25.05 -13.95
C TYR A 159 -42.01 24.38 -12.64
N LYS A 160 -42.04 25.14 -11.52
CA LYS A 160 -42.35 24.64 -10.17
C LYS A 160 -43.85 24.49 -9.90
N ASN A 161 -44.66 25.46 -10.34
CA ASN A 161 -46.07 25.59 -9.98
C ASN A 161 -46.98 25.44 -11.21
N ARG A 162 -46.81 24.34 -11.96
CA ARG A 162 -47.55 24.06 -13.20
C ARG A 162 -49.07 24.14 -13.04
N ASP A 163 -49.60 23.74 -11.89
CA ASP A 163 -51.04 23.80 -11.61
C ASP A 163 -51.56 25.24 -11.48
N LYS A 164 -50.80 26.17 -10.89
CA LYS A 164 -51.14 27.61 -10.82
C LYS A 164 -51.24 28.18 -12.23
N PHE A 165 -50.21 27.96 -13.04
CA PHE A 165 -50.16 28.37 -14.43
C PHE A 165 -51.34 27.82 -15.25
N SER A 166 -51.64 26.52 -15.11
CA SER A 166 -52.78 25.91 -15.80
C SER A 166 -54.13 26.44 -15.34
N GLN A 167 -54.30 26.81 -14.07
CA GLN A 167 -55.50 27.47 -13.57
C GLN A 167 -55.66 28.90 -14.10
N GLU A 168 -54.58 29.68 -14.18
CA GLU A 168 -54.60 31.04 -14.73
C GLU A 168 -54.94 31.05 -16.22
N VAL A 169 -54.28 30.19 -17.02
CA VAL A 169 -54.60 30.01 -18.44
C VAL A 169 -56.05 29.54 -18.63
N GLN A 170 -56.52 28.56 -17.84
CA GLN A 170 -57.92 28.10 -17.92
C GLN A 170 -58.92 29.21 -17.55
N GLY A 171 -58.62 30.01 -16.52
CA GLY A 171 -59.50 31.08 -16.06
C GLY A 171 -59.73 32.15 -17.12
N VAL A 172 -58.65 32.71 -17.69
CA VAL A 172 -58.75 33.78 -18.69
C VAL A 172 -59.33 33.24 -20.01
N ALA A 173 -58.83 32.10 -20.51
CA ALA A 173 -59.32 31.53 -21.77
C ALA A 173 -60.79 31.07 -21.71
N THR A 174 -61.30 30.66 -20.53
CA THR A 174 -62.74 30.35 -20.36
C THR A 174 -63.62 31.57 -20.59
N GLN A 175 -63.18 32.78 -20.21
CA GLN A 175 -63.96 34.01 -20.40
C GLN A 175 -64.18 34.36 -21.88
N ASP A 176 -63.20 34.08 -22.75
CA ASP A 176 -63.32 34.34 -24.19
C ASP A 176 -63.98 33.17 -24.94
N LEU A 177 -63.63 31.92 -24.64
CA LEU A 177 -64.27 30.75 -25.26
C LEU A 177 -65.78 30.69 -24.96
N SER A 178 -66.20 31.15 -23.77
CA SER A 178 -67.62 31.25 -23.40
C SER A 178 -68.42 32.19 -24.32
N LYS A 179 -67.79 33.25 -24.85
CA LYS A 179 -68.40 34.15 -25.85
C LYS A 179 -68.69 33.46 -27.19
N MET A 180 -68.10 32.29 -27.43
CA MET A 180 -68.36 31.42 -28.58
C MET A 180 -69.19 30.18 -28.20
N GLY A 181 -69.68 30.08 -26.96
CA GLY A 181 -70.41 28.90 -26.45
C GLY A 181 -69.52 27.69 -26.15
N LEU A 182 -68.20 27.86 -26.10
CA LEU A 182 -67.22 26.82 -25.80
C LEU A 182 -66.78 26.88 -24.33
N VAL A 183 -66.51 25.73 -23.72
CA VAL A 183 -66.12 25.58 -22.32
C VAL A 183 -64.89 24.68 -22.20
N ILE A 184 -63.88 25.13 -21.48
CA ILE A 184 -62.70 24.33 -21.11
C ILE A 184 -63.10 23.35 -20.00
N VAL A 185 -63.04 22.05 -20.27
CA VAL A 185 -63.22 20.98 -19.27
C VAL A 185 -61.96 20.84 -18.42
N SER A 186 -60.79 20.89 -19.06
CA SER A 186 -59.48 20.88 -18.41
C SER A 186 -58.44 21.50 -19.33
N PHE A 187 -57.46 22.19 -18.76
CA PHE A 187 -56.22 22.59 -19.43
C PHE A 187 -55.04 21.97 -18.68
N THR A 188 -54.01 21.53 -19.39
CA THR A 188 -52.81 20.93 -18.79
C THR A 188 -51.58 21.32 -19.60
N LEU A 189 -50.58 21.90 -18.93
CA LEU A 189 -49.27 22.17 -19.49
C LEU A 189 -48.48 20.86 -19.65
N LYS A 190 -48.21 20.47 -20.90
CA LYS A 190 -47.57 19.20 -21.27
C LYS A 190 -46.05 19.29 -21.15
N GLU A 191 -45.45 20.33 -21.72
CA GLU A 191 -44.01 20.54 -21.70
C GLU A 191 -43.69 22.05 -21.72
N VAL A 192 -42.54 22.43 -21.14
CA VAL A 192 -41.91 23.73 -21.36
C VAL A 192 -40.48 23.45 -21.80
N ARG A 193 -40.11 23.95 -22.97
CA ARG A 193 -38.77 23.86 -23.56
C ARG A 193 -38.16 25.26 -23.61
N ASP A 194 -36.84 25.32 -23.59
CA ASP A 194 -36.05 26.53 -23.75
C ASP A 194 -34.85 26.17 -24.62
N ASN A 195 -34.58 26.99 -25.64
CA ASN A 195 -33.56 26.72 -26.65
C ASN A 195 -32.13 27.05 -26.18
N ASN A 196 -32.00 27.83 -25.09
CA ASN A 196 -30.73 28.35 -24.58
C ASN A 196 -30.17 27.55 -23.38
N GLY A 197 -30.89 26.53 -22.89
CA GLY A 197 -30.41 25.62 -21.83
C GLY A 197 -30.37 26.23 -20.43
N TYR A 198 -31.14 27.30 -20.18
CA TYR A 198 -31.41 27.88 -18.88
C TYR A 198 -32.06 26.86 -17.92
N LEU A 199 -33.03 26.07 -18.41
CA LEU A 199 -33.66 25.01 -17.62
C LEU A 199 -32.66 23.94 -17.15
N ASP A 200 -31.74 23.52 -18.03
CA ASP A 200 -30.65 22.59 -17.66
C ASP A 200 -29.65 23.25 -16.71
N ALA A 201 -29.34 24.53 -16.92
CA ALA A 201 -28.45 25.30 -16.04
C ALA A 201 -29.03 25.43 -14.63
N LEU A 202 -30.35 25.58 -14.48
CA LEU A 202 -31.04 25.59 -13.19
C LEU A 202 -30.94 24.23 -12.47
N GLY A 203 -30.94 23.12 -13.21
CA GLY A 203 -30.76 21.77 -12.67
C GLY A 203 -29.31 21.45 -12.23
N LYS A 204 -28.30 21.94 -12.96
CA LYS A 204 -26.88 21.61 -12.76
C LYS A 204 -26.37 21.75 -11.31
N PRO A 205 -26.64 22.86 -10.56
CA PRO A 205 -26.20 22.98 -9.18
C PRO A 205 -26.77 21.91 -8.25
N ARG A 206 -28.04 21.51 -8.43
CA ARG A 206 -28.68 20.49 -7.61
C ARG A 206 -28.18 19.10 -7.95
N ILE A 207 -27.94 18.80 -9.22
CA ILE A 207 -27.31 17.55 -9.68
C ILE A 207 -25.88 17.45 -9.12
N ALA A 208 -25.09 18.53 -9.20
CA ALA A 208 -23.74 18.61 -8.65
C ALA A 208 -23.68 18.61 -7.11
N GLN A 209 -24.77 18.97 -6.41
CA GLN A 209 -24.91 18.71 -4.98
C GLN A 209 -25.16 17.23 -4.73
N VAL A 210 -26.25 16.66 -5.28
CA VAL A 210 -26.64 15.25 -5.06
C VAL A 210 -25.51 14.29 -5.43
N LYS A 211 -24.75 14.58 -6.51
CA LYS A 211 -23.57 13.79 -6.86
C LYS A 211 -22.48 13.88 -5.80
N ARG A 212 -22.08 15.08 -5.33
CA ARG A 212 -21.07 15.20 -4.26
C ARG A 212 -21.49 14.53 -2.97
N ASP A 213 -22.77 14.65 -2.60
CA ASP A 213 -23.31 14.03 -1.39
C ASP A 213 -23.26 12.48 -1.51
N ALA A 214 -23.49 11.93 -2.72
CA ALA A 214 -23.32 10.51 -3.02
C ALA A 214 -21.84 10.06 -3.08
N ASP A 215 -20.97 10.82 -3.75
CA ASP A 215 -19.52 10.56 -3.84
C ASP A 215 -18.89 10.51 -2.43
N VAL A 216 -19.34 11.40 -1.51
CA VAL A 216 -18.95 11.40 -0.09
C VAL A 216 -19.47 10.15 0.64
N ALA A 217 -20.75 9.79 0.47
CA ALA A 217 -21.33 8.61 1.11
C ALA A 217 -20.64 7.30 0.65
N GLU A 218 -20.29 7.18 -0.63
CA GLU A 218 -19.52 6.04 -1.15
C GLU A 218 -18.09 6.00 -0.57
N ALA A 219 -17.43 7.16 -0.46
CA ALA A 219 -16.10 7.25 0.15
C ALA A 219 -16.11 6.88 1.64
N GLU A 220 -17.14 7.31 2.39
CA GLU A 220 -17.30 6.95 3.81
C GLU A 220 -17.63 5.47 4.00
N ALA A 221 -18.57 4.90 3.22
CA ALA A 221 -18.88 3.47 3.25
C ALA A 221 -17.66 2.60 2.86
N THR A 222 -16.88 3.03 1.87
CA THR A 222 -15.64 2.35 1.45
C THR A 222 -14.57 2.43 2.53
N LYS A 223 -14.42 3.58 3.20
CA LYS A 223 -13.52 3.78 4.34
C LYS A 223 -13.92 2.87 5.52
N GLU A 224 -15.19 2.86 5.89
CA GLU A 224 -15.70 2.01 6.98
C GLU A 224 -15.49 0.52 6.69
N THR A 225 -15.81 0.08 5.46
CA THR A 225 -15.60 -1.30 5.00
C THR A 225 -14.11 -1.68 5.05
N ARG A 226 -13.21 -0.77 4.65
CA ARG A 226 -11.76 -0.99 4.73
C ARG A 226 -11.26 -1.06 6.18
N MET A 227 -11.78 -0.22 7.08
CA MET A 227 -11.43 -0.27 8.52
C MET A 227 -11.90 -1.59 9.16
N LYS A 228 -13.17 -1.96 8.98
CA LYS A 228 -13.72 -3.23 9.49
C LYS A 228 -12.99 -4.46 8.96
N ARG A 229 -12.60 -4.45 7.68
CA ARG A 229 -11.79 -5.52 7.09
C ARG A 229 -10.39 -5.59 7.71
N ALA A 230 -9.69 -4.46 7.85
CA ALA A 230 -8.37 -4.42 8.47
C ALA A 230 -8.38 -4.80 9.95
N GLU A 231 -9.45 -4.47 10.68
CA GLU A 231 -9.67 -4.88 12.07
C GLU A 231 -9.90 -6.39 12.20
N ALA A 232 -10.80 -6.96 11.38
CA ALA A 232 -11.02 -8.41 11.33
C ALA A 232 -9.78 -9.20 10.86
N GLU A 233 -9.01 -8.66 9.91
CA GLU A 233 -7.76 -9.26 9.43
C GLU A 233 -6.66 -9.22 10.50
N LYS A 234 -6.59 -8.15 11.29
CA LYS A 234 -5.72 -8.04 12.46
C LYS A 234 -6.13 -9.00 13.58
N GLU A 235 -7.43 -9.15 13.85
CA GLU A 235 -7.96 -10.10 14.84
C GLU A 235 -7.70 -11.56 14.43
N ALA A 236 -7.98 -11.91 13.17
CA ALA A 236 -7.68 -13.23 12.62
C ALA A 236 -6.17 -13.53 12.65
N THR A 237 -5.32 -12.58 12.25
CA THR A 237 -3.85 -12.72 12.33
C THR A 237 -3.38 -12.92 13.76
N ARG A 238 -3.98 -12.20 14.73
CA ARG A 238 -3.67 -12.37 16.15
C ARG A 238 -4.04 -13.76 16.65
N ALA A 239 -5.26 -14.23 16.36
CA ALA A 239 -5.71 -15.56 16.76
C ALA A 239 -4.87 -16.68 16.10
N GLU A 240 -4.42 -16.49 14.85
CA GLU A 240 -3.47 -17.39 14.20
C GLU A 240 -2.11 -17.41 14.90
N LEU A 241 -1.59 -16.26 15.33
CA LEU A 241 -0.31 -16.17 16.04
C LEU A 241 -0.41 -16.80 17.44
N GLU A 242 -1.47 -16.52 18.19
CA GLU A 242 -1.74 -17.11 19.50
C GLU A 242 -1.83 -18.65 19.39
N ARG A 243 -2.58 -19.18 18.41
CA ARG A 243 -2.62 -20.63 18.12
C ARG A 243 -1.27 -21.21 17.69
N LYS A 244 -0.45 -20.46 16.94
CA LYS A 244 0.91 -20.89 16.53
C LYS A 244 1.85 -20.93 17.74
N THR A 245 1.74 -20.00 18.69
CA THR A 245 2.50 -20.06 19.94
C THR A 245 2.07 -21.23 20.83
N GLU A 246 0.77 -21.50 20.98
CA GLU A 246 0.28 -22.67 21.72
C GLU A 246 0.82 -23.99 21.15
N ILE A 247 0.80 -24.14 19.82
CA ILE A 247 1.35 -25.32 19.14
C ILE A 247 2.87 -25.43 19.38
N ALA A 248 3.61 -24.34 19.21
CA ALA A 248 5.07 -24.33 19.42
C ALA A 248 5.46 -24.62 20.88
N GLU A 249 4.68 -24.15 21.86
CA GLU A 249 4.88 -24.49 23.28
C GLU A 249 4.54 -25.95 23.57
N ALA A 250 3.47 -26.50 22.98
CA ALA A 250 3.10 -27.91 23.13
C ALA A 250 4.15 -28.83 22.50
N GLU A 251 4.65 -28.50 21.30
CA GLU A 251 5.76 -29.21 20.64
C GLU A 251 7.04 -29.14 21.46
N LYS A 252 7.41 -27.96 21.99
CA LYS A 252 8.55 -27.78 22.89
C LYS A 252 8.43 -28.62 24.16
N GLN A 253 7.26 -28.63 24.81
CA GLN A 253 7.02 -29.45 26.00
C GLN A 253 7.11 -30.95 25.68
N ASN A 254 6.60 -31.38 24.52
CA ASN A 254 6.71 -32.76 24.06
C ASN A 254 8.18 -33.15 23.79
N GLN A 255 8.93 -32.31 23.08
CA GLN A 255 10.37 -32.52 22.82
C GLN A 255 11.18 -32.59 24.12
N LEU A 256 10.90 -31.73 25.11
CA LEU A 256 11.54 -31.77 26.42
C LEU A 256 11.24 -33.09 27.15
N LYS A 257 9.99 -33.55 27.19
CA LYS A 257 9.62 -34.84 27.80
C LYS A 257 10.24 -36.04 27.07
N VAL A 258 10.33 -35.99 25.75
CA VAL A 258 11.02 -37.04 24.96
C VAL A 258 12.52 -37.06 25.26
N ALA A 259 13.17 -35.90 25.44
CA ALA A 259 14.56 -35.82 25.86
C ALA A 259 14.78 -36.27 27.32
N GLU A 260 13.85 -35.94 28.22
CA GLU A 260 13.82 -36.37 29.62
C GLU A 260 13.70 -37.90 29.73
N TYR A 261 12.66 -38.51 29.14
CA TYR A 261 12.51 -39.97 29.08
C TYR A 261 13.68 -40.66 28.39
N ARG A 262 14.29 -40.05 27.38
CA ARG A 262 15.49 -40.58 26.74
C ARG A 262 16.70 -40.56 27.67
N SER A 263 16.88 -39.49 28.45
CA SER A 263 17.91 -39.41 29.48
C SER A 263 17.69 -40.44 30.59
N GLU A 264 16.44 -40.64 31.04
CA GLU A 264 16.08 -41.72 31.97
C GLU A 264 16.40 -43.11 31.39
N GLN A 265 16.09 -43.36 30.11
CA GLN A 265 16.41 -44.63 29.45
C GLN A 265 17.92 -44.83 29.28
N GLU A 266 18.67 -43.80 28.84
CA GLU A 266 20.12 -43.89 28.65
C GLU A 266 20.86 -44.02 30.00
N THR A 267 20.40 -43.38 31.07
CA THR A 267 20.95 -43.55 32.43
C THR A 267 20.58 -44.90 33.05
N ALA A 268 19.32 -45.34 32.97
CA ALA A 268 18.91 -46.67 33.42
C ALA A 268 19.65 -47.77 32.66
N LYS A 269 19.85 -47.61 31.35
CA LYS A 269 20.68 -48.53 30.56
C LYS A 269 22.15 -48.48 30.98
N ALA A 270 22.74 -47.30 31.17
CA ALA A 270 24.13 -47.20 31.61
C ALA A 270 24.36 -47.88 32.97
N VAL A 271 23.40 -47.78 33.90
CA VAL A 271 23.43 -48.52 35.18
C VAL A 271 23.30 -50.02 34.98
N ALA A 272 22.43 -50.49 34.06
CA ALA A 272 22.30 -51.91 33.75
C ALA A 272 23.55 -52.49 33.04
N ASP A 273 24.12 -51.75 32.08
CA ASP A 273 25.36 -52.10 31.39
C ASP A 273 26.54 -52.14 32.39
N GLN A 274 26.64 -51.16 33.31
CA GLN A 274 27.64 -51.16 34.41
C GLN A 274 27.46 -52.32 35.39
N ALA A 275 26.21 -52.66 35.76
CA ALA A 275 25.93 -53.80 36.64
C ALA A 275 26.30 -55.13 35.98
N TYR A 276 26.00 -55.28 34.69
CA TYR A 276 26.40 -56.44 33.89
C TYR A 276 27.93 -56.57 33.79
N ASP A 277 28.63 -55.47 33.50
CA ASP A 277 30.10 -55.47 33.47
C ASP A 277 30.72 -55.82 34.83
N LEU A 278 30.18 -55.27 35.92
CA LEU A 278 30.62 -55.54 37.30
C LEU A 278 30.41 -57.01 37.69
N GLU A 279 29.25 -57.60 37.41
CA GLU A 279 29.01 -59.02 37.68
C GLU A 279 29.85 -59.92 36.75
N SER A 280 30.09 -59.50 35.50
CA SER A 280 31.05 -60.20 34.63
C SER A 280 32.48 -60.15 35.19
N ALA A 281 32.86 -59.05 35.85
CA ALA A 281 34.17 -58.89 36.48
C ALA A 281 34.29 -59.72 37.76
N ARG A 282 33.24 -59.76 38.59
CA ARG A 282 33.13 -60.65 39.76
C ARG A 282 33.28 -62.13 39.37
N ALA A 283 32.51 -62.59 38.38
CA ALA A 283 32.59 -63.96 37.89
C ALA A 283 33.98 -64.29 37.31
N LYS A 284 34.65 -63.34 36.62
CA LYS A 284 36.04 -63.51 36.17
C LYS A 284 37.02 -63.58 37.34
N GLN A 285 36.86 -62.76 38.38
CA GLN A 285 37.69 -62.79 39.58
C GLN A 285 37.56 -64.12 40.32
N GLU A 286 36.34 -64.62 40.52
CA GLU A 286 36.08 -65.92 41.16
C GLU A 286 36.74 -67.07 40.37
N VAL A 287 36.64 -67.07 39.03
CA VAL A 287 37.36 -68.04 38.18
C VAL A 287 38.87 -67.93 38.30
N ILE A 288 39.43 -66.71 38.41
CA ILE A 288 40.87 -66.50 38.60
C ILE A 288 41.33 -66.98 39.99
N GLU A 289 40.55 -66.75 41.05
CA GLU A 289 40.85 -67.26 42.39
C GLU A 289 40.86 -68.80 42.42
N GLN A 290 39.87 -69.44 41.80
CA GLN A 290 39.84 -70.90 41.64
C GLN A 290 41.05 -71.42 40.84
N GLN A 291 41.41 -70.78 39.73
CA GLN A 291 42.61 -71.14 38.96
C GLN A 291 43.91 -70.94 39.75
N MET A 292 43.99 -69.90 40.57
CA MET A 292 45.17 -69.64 41.41
C MET A 292 45.30 -70.64 42.56
N GLN A 293 44.19 -71.11 43.15
CA GLN A 293 44.22 -72.22 44.11
C GLN A 293 44.72 -73.52 43.47
N VAL A 294 44.32 -73.82 42.22
CA VAL A 294 44.87 -74.96 41.45
C VAL A 294 46.39 -74.81 41.25
N GLN A 295 46.88 -73.64 40.82
CA GLN A 295 48.32 -73.40 40.67
C GLN A 295 49.11 -73.50 41.98
N ILE A 296 48.52 -73.10 43.12
CA ILE A 296 49.16 -73.26 44.44
C ILE A 296 49.32 -74.75 44.77
N ILE A 297 48.30 -75.57 44.55
CA ILE A 297 48.35 -77.03 44.77
C ILE A 297 49.37 -77.71 43.84
N GLU A 298 49.51 -77.24 42.60
CA GLU A 298 50.55 -77.72 41.68
C GLU A 298 51.96 -77.33 42.16
N ARG A 299 52.14 -76.09 42.63
CA ARG A 299 53.41 -75.58 43.18
C ARG A 299 53.83 -76.29 44.46
N GLU A 300 52.91 -76.56 45.39
CA GLU A 300 53.21 -77.31 46.62
C GLU A 300 53.71 -78.72 46.30
N LYS A 301 53.05 -79.42 45.37
CA LYS A 301 53.49 -80.74 44.88
C LYS A 301 54.84 -80.71 44.19
N GLN A 302 55.16 -79.64 43.46
CA GLN A 302 56.48 -79.47 42.85
C GLN A 302 57.57 -79.31 43.93
N ILE A 303 57.33 -78.51 44.97
CA ILE A 303 58.27 -78.32 46.09
C ILE A 303 58.48 -79.64 46.85
N GLU A 304 57.43 -80.43 47.09
CA GLU A 304 57.51 -81.77 47.71
C GLU A 304 58.39 -82.75 46.88
N LEU A 305 58.44 -82.56 45.56
CA LEU A 305 59.29 -83.33 44.65
C LEU A 305 60.76 -82.87 44.72
N GLU A 306 60.99 -81.56 44.68
CA GLU A 306 62.33 -80.95 44.71
C GLU A 306 63.05 -81.21 46.05
N GLU A 307 62.34 -81.19 47.18
CA GLU A 307 62.88 -81.58 48.50
C GLU A 307 63.46 -83.01 48.51
N ARG A 308 62.81 -83.95 47.81
CA ARG A 308 63.26 -85.35 47.72
C ARG A 308 64.51 -85.51 46.86
N GLU A 309 64.71 -84.64 45.87
CA GLU A 309 65.96 -84.60 45.11
C GLU A 309 67.12 -84.00 45.91
N ILE A 310 66.89 -82.89 46.61
CA ILE A 310 67.94 -82.16 47.35
C ILE A 310 68.61 -83.09 48.38
N LYS A 311 67.83 -83.88 49.14
CA LYS A 311 68.32 -84.87 50.11
C LYS A 311 69.14 -86.02 49.50
N ARG A 312 69.07 -86.27 48.17
CA ARG A 312 70.01 -87.16 47.46
C ARG A 312 71.30 -86.45 47.06
N ARG A 313 71.21 -85.15 46.77
CA ARG A 313 72.29 -84.31 46.22
C ARG A 313 73.32 -83.92 47.29
N GLU A 314 72.89 -83.62 48.51
CA GLU A 314 73.76 -83.32 49.67
C GLU A 314 74.84 -84.40 49.89
N ARG A 315 74.42 -85.68 49.90
CA ARG A 315 75.30 -86.83 50.16
C ARG A 315 76.39 -87.08 49.11
N GLN A 316 76.37 -86.36 48.00
CA GLN A 316 77.39 -86.43 46.95
C GLN A 316 78.43 -85.30 47.09
N TYR A 317 78.04 -84.11 47.58
CA TYR A 317 78.93 -82.95 47.67
C TYR A 317 79.94 -83.00 48.83
N ASP A 318 79.59 -83.63 49.97
CA ASP A 318 80.47 -83.73 51.16
C ASP A 318 81.83 -84.40 50.87
N ALA A 319 81.92 -85.23 49.83
CA ALA A 319 83.15 -85.94 49.45
C ALA A 319 84.09 -85.10 48.56
N GLU A 320 83.58 -84.15 47.79
CA GLU A 320 84.38 -83.43 46.77
C GLU A 320 84.97 -82.11 47.30
N VAL A 321 84.22 -81.37 48.12
CA VAL A 321 84.54 -79.97 48.48
C VAL A 321 85.84 -79.85 49.28
N LYS A 322 86.14 -80.80 50.18
CA LYS A 322 87.29 -80.73 51.10
C LYS A 322 88.69 -80.77 50.44
N LYS A 323 88.79 -81.06 49.14
CA LYS A 323 90.07 -80.99 48.40
C LYS A 323 90.20 -79.79 47.46
N LYS A 324 89.15 -78.97 47.32
CA LYS A 324 89.13 -77.80 46.41
C LYS A 324 89.50 -76.49 47.11
N ALA A 325 89.04 -76.34 48.36
CA ALA A 325 89.11 -75.08 49.12
C ALA A 325 90.52 -74.53 49.42
N ASP A 326 91.56 -75.38 49.49
CA ASP A 326 92.93 -74.93 49.76
C ASP A 326 93.63 -74.31 48.52
N ALA A 327 93.16 -74.60 47.30
CA ALA A 327 93.76 -74.08 46.08
C ALA A 327 93.38 -72.62 45.82
N ASP A 328 92.10 -72.27 46.03
CA ASP A 328 91.56 -70.96 45.67
C ASP A 328 92.14 -69.81 46.52
N ARG A 329 92.61 -70.10 47.75
CA ARG A 329 93.25 -69.10 48.63
C ARG A 329 94.53 -68.50 48.04
N TYR A 330 95.34 -69.29 47.35
CA TYR A 330 96.64 -68.84 46.82
C TYR A 330 96.50 -67.96 45.56
N ALA A 331 95.37 -68.07 44.84
CA ALA A 331 95.09 -67.22 43.68
C ALA A 331 94.72 -65.78 44.07
N ILE A 332 94.09 -65.60 45.24
CA ILE A 332 93.54 -64.30 45.67
C ILE A 332 94.63 -63.32 46.13
N GLU A 333 95.71 -63.81 46.75
CA GLU A 333 96.82 -62.94 47.20
C GLU A 333 97.62 -62.33 46.02
N GLN A 334 97.77 -63.06 44.91
CA GLN A 334 98.41 -62.54 43.69
C GLN A 334 97.58 -61.43 43.02
N ALA A 335 96.24 -61.56 43.00
CA ALA A 335 95.36 -60.58 42.38
C ALA A 335 95.44 -59.19 43.07
N ALA A 336 95.55 -59.17 44.40
CA ALA A 336 95.66 -57.94 45.19
C ALA A 336 96.95 -57.16 44.94
N ALA A 337 98.04 -57.83 44.56
CA ALA A 337 99.30 -57.17 44.19
C ALA A 337 99.22 -56.48 42.82
N ALA A 338 98.50 -57.08 41.86
CA ALA A 338 98.39 -56.56 40.50
C ALA A 338 97.52 -55.29 40.41
N GLN A 339 96.40 -55.21 41.15
CA GLN A 339 95.56 -54.00 41.16
C GLN A 339 96.33 -52.78 41.67
N LYS A 340 97.21 -52.96 42.67
CA LYS A 340 97.96 -51.88 43.32
C LYS A 340 99.04 -51.26 42.43
N SER A 341 99.41 -51.85 41.28
CA SER A 341 100.27 -51.20 40.28
C SER A 341 99.49 -50.51 39.15
N GLN A 342 98.19 -50.77 39.01
CA GLN A 342 97.35 -50.12 38.00
C GLN A 342 96.92 -48.70 38.42
N GLU A 343 96.52 -48.50 39.68
CA GLU A 343 96.09 -47.18 40.19
C GLU A 343 97.18 -46.09 40.05
N TYR A 344 98.47 -46.43 40.26
CA TYR A 344 99.57 -45.48 40.08
C TYR A 344 99.79 -45.11 38.60
N ALA A 345 99.58 -46.04 37.67
CA ALA A 345 99.71 -45.76 36.23
C ALA A 345 98.56 -44.87 35.72
N GLU A 346 97.35 -45.06 36.22
CA GLU A 346 96.18 -44.22 35.87
C GLU A 346 96.28 -42.80 36.46
N ALA A 347 96.94 -42.64 37.62
CA ALA A 347 97.22 -41.32 38.19
C ALA A 347 98.18 -40.49 37.32
N GLU A 348 99.28 -41.09 36.85
CA GLU A 348 100.28 -40.42 36.00
C GLU A 348 99.70 -40.08 34.61
N ALA A 349 98.91 -40.99 34.03
CA ALA A 349 98.20 -40.75 32.77
C ALA A 349 97.21 -39.57 32.86
N ASN A 350 96.53 -39.39 33.99
CA ASN A 350 95.61 -38.25 34.17
C ASN A 350 96.35 -36.92 34.33
N GLN A 351 97.54 -36.89 34.93
CA GLN A 351 98.34 -35.67 35.02
C GLN A 351 98.77 -35.19 33.62
N TYR A 352 99.27 -36.11 32.78
CA TYR A 352 99.62 -35.82 31.38
C TYR A 352 98.41 -35.36 30.54
N ARG A 353 97.23 -35.95 30.77
CA ARG A 353 95.98 -35.56 30.10
C ARG A 353 95.53 -34.14 30.45
N ILE A 354 95.72 -33.70 31.69
CA ILE A 354 95.39 -32.33 32.11
C ILE A 354 96.37 -31.32 31.51
N GLU A 355 97.67 -31.62 31.49
CA GLU A 355 98.67 -30.70 30.90
C GLU A 355 98.52 -30.57 29.37
N THR A 356 98.13 -31.65 28.67
CA THR A 356 97.83 -31.61 27.24
C THR A 356 96.51 -30.90 26.92
N LEU A 357 95.46 -31.06 27.74
CA LEU A 357 94.21 -30.29 27.60
C LEU A 357 94.42 -28.79 27.82
N ALA A 358 95.16 -28.39 28.86
CA ALA A 358 95.46 -26.98 29.11
C ALA A 358 96.25 -26.33 27.95
N LYS A 359 97.18 -27.07 27.33
CA LYS A 359 97.90 -26.63 26.12
C LYS A 359 97.01 -26.57 24.88
N ALA A 360 96.05 -27.49 24.75
CA ALA A 360 95.07 -27.48 23.68
C ALA A 360 94.09 -26.29 23.78
N GLU A 361 93.56 -25.99 24.97
CA GLU A 361 92.68 -24.83 25.19
C GLU A 361 93.42 -23.50 24.98
N ALA A 362 94.67 -23.38 25.44
CA ALA A 362 95.49 -22.19 25.19
C ALA A 362 95.70 -21.95 23.68
N GLU A 363 96.01 -23.00 22.91
CA GLU A 363 96.16 -22.90 21.45
C GLU A 363 94.81 -22.68 20.75
N GLN A 364 93.72 -23.26 21.25
CA GLN A 364 92.38 -23.06 20.71
C GLN A 364 91.88 -21.62 20.94
N VAL A 365 92.17 -21.01 22.09
CA VAL A 365 91.89 -19.58 22.34
C VAL A 365 92.79 -18.70 21.47
N ARG A 366 94.06 -19.06 21.25
CA ARG A 366 94.96 -18.34 20.33
C ARG A 366 94.46 -18.38 18.89
N VAL A 367 94.01 -19.55 18.42
CA VAL A 367 93.45 -19.75 17.06
C VAL A 367 92.09 -19.09 16.91
N GLN A 368 91.20 -19.14 17.91
CA GLN A 368 89.93 -18.39 17.88
C GLN A 368 90.16 -16.88 17.95
N GLY A 369 91.19 -16.41 18.66
CA GLY A 369 91.59 -15.00 18.70
C GLY A 369 92.05 -14.50 17.33
N ILE A 370 92.90 -15.27 16.64
CA ILE A 370 93.33 -14.98 15.27
C ILE A 370 92.15 -15.06 14.31
N ALA A 371 91.31 -16.10 14.38
CA ALA A 371 90.15 -16.26 13.50
C ALA A 371 89.09 -15.15 13.69
N LYS A 372 88.88 -14.65 14.92
CA LYS A 372 88.04 -13.47 15.17
C LYS A 372 88.70 -12.19 14.66
N ALA A 373 89.99 -11.99 14.89
CA ALA A 373 90.72 -10.82 14.39
C ALA A 373 90.74 -10.76 12.85
N ASP A 374 90.91 -11.88 12.15
CA ASP A 374 90.86 -11.93 10.69
C ASP A 374 89.42 -11.83 10.16
N SER A 375 88.41 -12.35 10.87
CA SER A 375 87.00 -12.16 10.52
C SER A 375 86.56 -10.70 10.70
N GLU A 376 86.90 -10.06 11.82
CA GLU A 376 86.66 -8.62 12.05
C GLU A 376 87.47 -7.74 11.11
N ARG A 377 88.69 -8.14 10.72
CA ARG A 377 89.49 -7.43 9.71
C ARG A 377 88.89 -7.57 8.31
N ALA A 378 88.41 -8.76 7.93
CA ALA A 378 87.76 -9.01 6.65
C ALA A 378 86.38 -8.31 6.55
N GLN A 379 85.57 -8.38 7.61
CA GLN A 379 84.33 -7.61 7.74
C GLN A 379 84.62 -6.11 7.79
N GLY A 380 85.71 -5.68 8.43
CA GLY A 380 86.18 -4.30 8.45
C GLY A 380 86.60 -3.78 7.07
N THR A 381 87.32 -4.57 6.27
CA THR A 381 87.64 -4.21 4.88
C THR A 381 86.42 -4.24 3.97
N ALA A 382 85.53 -5.23 4.12
CA ALA A 382 84.30 -5.31 3.34
C ALA A 382 83.33 -4.16 3.68
N ALA A 383 83.16 -3.84 4.97
CA ALA A 383 82.38 -2.69 5.42
C ALA A 383 83.04 -1.37 5.01
N ALA A 384 84.38 -1.27 5.02
CA ALA A 384 85.08 -0.08 4.51
C ALA A 384 84.94 0.07 2.99
N GLU A 385 84.94 -1.00 2.20
CA GLU A 385 84.67 -0.94 0.76
C GLU A 385 83.20 -0.65 0.47
N VAL A 386 82.25 -1.21 1.23
CA VAL A 386 80.83 -0.86 1.15
C VAL A 386 80.61 0.61 1.55
N ILE A 387 81.18 1.10 2.66
CA ILE A 387 81.08 2.51 3.06
C ILE A 387 81.83 3.44 2.10
N LYS A 388 82.88 2.98 1.41
CA LYS A 388 83.58 3.74 0.38
C LYS A 388 82.81 3.78 -0.95
N LEU A 389 82.16 2.68 -1.34
CA LEU A 389 81.28 2.62 -2.53
C LEU A 389 79.96 3.35 -2.29
N GLN A 390 79.33 3.15 -1.13
CA GLN A 390 78.15 3.86 -0.68
C GLN A 390 78.46 5.33 -0.38
N GLY A 391 79.66 5.64 0.10
CA GLY A 391 80.14 7.02 0.28
C GLY A 391 80.53 7.71 -1.02
N LEU A 392 81.01 6.99 -2.03
CA LEU A 392 81.18 7.52 -3.39
C LEU A 392 79.84 7.66 -4.11
N ALA A 393 78.91 6.72 -3.92
CA ALA A 393 77.54 6.80 -4.45
C ALA A 393 76.74 7.91 -3.75
N GLU A 394 76.89 8.09 -2.44
CA GLU A 394 76.35 9.24 -1.71
C GLU A 394 77.08 10.53 -2.04
N ALA A 395 78.38 10.53 -2.35
CA ALA A 395 79.08 11.72 -2.82
C ALA A 395 78.61 12.11 -4.22
N GLU A 396 78.47 11.16 -5.15
CA GLU A 396 77.88 11.43 -6.46
C GLU A 396 76.40 11.80 -6.37
N ALA A 397 75.61 11.15 -5.51
CA ALA A 397 74.22 11.50 -5.28
C ALA A 397 74.13 12.88 -4.64
N LYS A 398 74.89 13.19 -3.59
CA LYS A 398 74.93 14.52 -2.94
C LYS A 398 75.54 15.59 -3.84
N ARG A 399 76.42 15.25 -4.79
CA ARG A 399 76.90 16.21 -5.81
C ARG A 399 75.89 16.42 -6.94
N LYS A 400 75.19 15.39 -7.40
CA LYS A 400 74.05 15.51 -8.34
C LYS A 400 72.85 16.21 -7.69
N ILE A 401 72.63 15.99 -6.40
CA ILE A 401 71.64 16.72 -5.58
C ILE A 401 72.11 18.16 -5.38
N ALA A 402 73.38 18.45 -5.08
CA ALA A 402 73.89 19.81 -5.03
C ALA A 402 73.77 20.52 -6.39
N GLU A 403 74.16 19.86 -7.49
CA GLU A 403 73.97 20.36 -8.87
C GLU A 403 72.48 20.59 -9.21
N ALA A 404 71.55 19.83 -8.62
CA ALA A 404 70.10 20.02 -8.78
C ALA A 404 69.48 21.04 -7.79
N TYR A 405 70.10 21.28 -6.63
CA TYR A 405 69.68 22.29 -5.64
C TYR A 405 70.25 23.68 -6.00
N ASP A 406 71.46 23.76 -6.60
CA ASP A 406 72.00 24.98 -7.19
C ASP A 406 71.35 25.36 -8.53
N LEU A 407 70.50 24.48 -9.08
CA LEU A 407 69.52 24.81 -10.13
C LEU A 407 68.16 25.26 -9.56
N TYR A 408 68.04 25.42 -8.24
CA TYR A 408 66.97 26.00 -7.40
C TYR A 408 65.50 25.75 -7.82
N GLY A 409 64.62 25.17 -6.98
CA GLY A 409 64.69 24.99 -5.52
C GLY A 409 63.71 25.94 -4.82
N GLN A 410 62.46 25.49 -4.58
CA GLN A 410 61.38 26.33 -4.00
C GLN A 410 60.43 25.62 -3.02
N ALA A 411 60.41 24.29 -2.89
CA ALA A 411 59.35 23.57 -2.16
C ALA A 411 59.79 22.46 -1.17
N ALA A 412 61.09 22.18 -1.05
CA ALA A 412 61.57 20.93 -0.44
C ALA A 412 61.60 20.87 1.11
N MET A 413 61.31 21.96 1.83
CA MET A 413 61.42 21.97 3.31
C MET A 413 60.24 21.31 4.05
N LEU A 414 59.06 21.20 3.43
CA LEU A 414 57.85 20.79 4.14
C LEU A 414 57.75 19.26 4.34
N ASP A 415 58.22 18.48 3.35
CA ASP A 415 58.15 17.02 3.33
C ASP A 415 59.07 16.35 4.37
N MET A 416 60.22 16.97 4.64
CA MET A 416 61.20 16.55 5.65
C MET A 416 60.65 16.61 7.08
N ILE A 417 59.63 17.44 7.34
CA ILE A 417 59.04 17.62 8.68
C ILE A 417 57.97 16.56 8.96
N VAL A 418 57.18 16.19 7.95
CA VAL A 418 56.11 15.18 8.06
C VAL A 418 56.69 13.78 8.31
N SER A 419 57.82 13.46 7.68
CA SER A 419 58.47 12.14 7.73
C SER A 419 59.16 11.83 9.08
N MET A 420 59.58 12.84 9.84
CA MET A 420 60.33 12.65 11.12
C MET A 420 59.44 12.47 12.36
N LEU A 421 58.15 12.81 12.29
CA LEU A 421 57.23 12.77 13.44
C LEU A 421 57.03 11.36 14.09
N PRO A 422 56.99 10.23 13.34
CA PRO A 422 56.76 8.92 13.93
C PRO A 422 57.87 8.42 14.88
N GLU A 423 59.12 8.81 14.67
CA GLU A 423 60.24 8.32 15.50
C GLU A 423 60.24 8.97 16.90
N TYR A 424 59.94 10.27 16.97
CA TYR A 424 59.84 11.01 18.24
C TYR A 424 58.81 10.38 19.19
N ALA A 425 57.66 9.93 18.66
CA ALA A 425 56.63 9.27 19.45
C ALA A 425 57.09 7.95 20.08
N LYS A 426 58.06 7.25 19.46
CA LYS A 426 58.50 5.92 19.88
C LYS A 426 59.55 5.96 20.99
N GLN A 427 60.44 6.96 21.00
CA GLN A 427 61.50 7.06 22.01
C GLN A 427 61.04 7.67 23.35
N VAL A 428 59.94 8.44 23.38
CA VAL A 428 59.38 9.00 24.62
C VAL A 428 58.71 7.94 25.51
N ALA A 429 58.18 6.85 24.94
CA ALA A 429 57.39 5.86 25.66
C ALA A 429 58.17 4.70 26.31
N ALA A 430 59.45 4.53 25.99
CA ALA A 430 60.19 3.29 26.30
C ALA A 430 60.42 3.01 27.82
N PRO A 431 60.79 3.98 28.68
CA PRO A 431 61.26 3.68 30.05
C PRO A 431 60.17 3.75 31.13
N MET A 432 58.93 3.32 30.83
CA MET A 432 57.85 3.19 31.85
C MET A 432 57.26 1.78 31.99
N GLY A 433 57.66 0.81 31.14
CA GLY A 433 57.07 -0.54 31.16
C GLY A 433 57.77 -1.57 32.06
N ASN A 434 59.08 -1.45 32.30
CA ASN A 434 59.93 -2.54 32.81
C ASN A 434 60.49 -2.27 34.22
N ILE A 435 59.64 -2.06 35.22
CA ILE A 435 60.04 -2.06 36.64
C ILE A 435 59.07 -2.97 37.41
N ASP A 436 59.48 -4.23 37.61
CA ASP A 436 58.61 -5.34 38.05
C ASP A 436 58.53 -5.55 39.57
N SER A 437 59.26 -4.78 40.37
CA SER A 437 59.03 -4.68 41.83
C SER A 437 59.90 -3.60 42.48
N ILE A 438 59.40 -3.01 43.57
CA ILE A 438 60.24 -2.44 44.61
C ILE A 438 59.62 -2.72 45.98
N THR A 439 60.43 -3.21 46.92
CA THR A 439 59.94 -3.79 48.17
C THR A 439 59.71 -2.72 49.23
N VAL A 440 58.54 -2.73 49.88
CA VAL A 440 58.24 -1.84 51.01
C VAL A 440 58.89 -2.38 52.29
N VAL A 441 59.57 -1.51 53.04
CA VAL A 441 60.12 -1.81 54.37
C VAL A 441 59.49 -0.85 55.38
N ASP A 442 59.00 -1.38 56.49
CA ASP A 442 58.38 -0.62 57.58
C ASP A 442 59.45 0.08 58.45
N THR A 443 59.22 1.34 58.79
CA THR A 443 60.03 2.13 59.74
C THR A 443 59.18 2.85 60.81
N GLY A 444 57.98 2.33 61.09
CA GLY A 444 57.36 2.29 62.42
C GLY A 444 57.11 3.60 63.17
N SER A 445 55.87 4.10 63.12
CA SER A 445 55.21 4.67 64.31
C SER A 445 53.68 4.60 64.19
N SER A 446 53.07 3.80 65.07
CA SER A 446 51.68 3.82 65.59
C SER A 446 50.47 4.26 64.73
N GLU A 447 49.41 3.45 64.86
CA GLU A 447 47.98 3.81 64.79
C GLU A 447 47.32 4.12 63.42
N SER A 448 46.94 3.00 62.79
CA SER A 448 45.57 2.71 62.32
C SER A 448 45.17 3.00 60.86
N ASN A 449 44.67 1.90 60.25
CA ASN A 449 43.81 1.82 59.06
C ASN A 449 44.41 2.27 57.71
N GLY A 450 44.84 1.29 56.91
CA GLY A 450 45.35 1.49 55.55
C GLY A 450 44.34 1.23 54.43
N GLY A 451 44.75 1.50 53.18
CA GLY A 451 44.12 0.99 51.97
C GLY A 451 43.28 2.00 51.15
N ALA A 452 43.51 1.97 49.84
CA ALA A 452 42.55 2.31 48.78
C ALA A 452 41.85 3.69 48.83
N ASN A 453 42.59 4.80 48.77
CA ASN A 453 41.98 6.09 48.38
C ASN A 453 42.93 7.04 47.62
N LYS A 454 42.37 7.81 46.68
CA LYS A 454 42.98 8.82 45.75
C LYS A 454 43.26 8.42 44.28
N VAL A 455 42.48 7.50 43.70
CA VAL A 455 42.48 7.26 42.23
C VAL A 455 41.78 8.38 41.42
N SER A 456 40.96 9.21 42.07
CA SER A 456 40.00 10.12 41.41
C SER A 456 40.55 11.48 40.93
N GLY A 457 41.86 11.62 40.69
CA GLY A 457 42.49 12.90 40.30
C GLY A 457 42.74 13.10 38.80
N TYR A 458 42.94 12.00 38.06
CA TYR A 458 43.59 12.07 36.74
C TYR A 458 42.67 12.29 35.53
N ALA A 459 41.35 12.12 35.66
CA ALA A 459 40.42 12.21 34.53
C ALA A 459 40.15 13.67 34.09
N THR A 460 40.09 14.62 35.03
CA THR A 460 39.49 15.94 34.78
C THR A 460 40.43 16.92 34.04
N ASN A 461 41.74 16.88 34.32
CA ASN A 461 42.69 17.81 33.69
C ASN A 461 43.10 17.43 32.25
N LEU A 462 42.75 16.23 31.77
CA LEU A 462 43.20 15.73 30.47
C LEU A 462 42.29 16.19 29.30
N MET A 463 41.07 16.67 29.59
CA MET A 463 40.14 17.18 28.57
C MET A 463 40.37 18.66 28.17
N ALA A 464 41.09 19.45 28.97
CA ALA A 464 41.28 20.87 28.71
C ALA A 464 42.28 21.13 27.56
N THR A 465 43.43 20.47 27.59
CA THR A 465 44.57 20.75 26.69
C THR A 465 44.40 20.18 25.27
N ALA A 466 43.42 19.29 25.05
CA ALA A 466 43.24 18.58 23.79
C ALA A 466 42.50 19.38 22.69
N GLN A 467 41.75 20.43 23.06
CA GLN A 467 40.88 21.15 22.12
C GLN A 467 41.60 22.24 21.32
N GLU A 468 42.76 22.71 21.79
CA GLU A 468 43.46 23.86 21.21
C GLU A 468 44.36 23.46 20.02
N SER A 469 44.95 22.25 20.04
CA SER A 469 45.79 21.74 18.93
C SER A 469 44.98 21.39 17.68
N LEU A 470 43.78 20.84 17.83
CA LEU A 470 42.91 20.45 16.69
C LEU A 470 42.48 21.66 15.84
N LYS A 471 42.28 22.82 16.47
CA LYS A 471 41.90 24.06 15.78
C LYS A 471 43.03 24.62 14.92
N ALA A 472 44.29 24.52 15.38
CA ALA A 472 45.46 24.99 14.64
C ALA A 472 45.79 24.15 13.40
N THR A 473 45.37 22.89 13.35
CA THR A 473 45.79 21.93 12.30
C THR A 473 44.72 21.67 11.22
N THR A 474 43.47 22.10 11.42
CA THR A 474 42.35 21.77 10.50
C THR A 474 41.67 22.98 9.84
N GLY A 475 41.89 24.20 10.33
CA GLY A 475 41.49 25.45 9.64
C GLY A 475 39.98 25.71 9.54
N LEU A 476 39.13 24.87 10.13
CA LEU A 476 37.66 24.99 10.08
C LEU A 476 37.10 25.29 11.47
N ASP A 477 36.57 26.51 11.67
CA ASP A 477 36.04 26.94 12.96
C ASP A 477 34.58 26.51 13.12
N ILE A 478 34.35 25.35 13.76
CA ILE A 478 33.02 24.73 13.93
C ILE A 478 32.01 25.69 14.60
N ARG A 479 32.49 26.70 15.34
CA ARG A 479 31.68 27.76 15.95
C ARG A 479 30.98 28.67 14.93
N GLU A 480 31.64 28.99 13.81
CA GLU A 480 31.10 29.85 12.75
C GLU A 480 30.04 29.11 11.90
N LEU A 481 30.19 27.79 11.75
CA LEU A 481 29.18 26.90 11.17
C LEU A 481 27.92 26.76 12.05
N LEU A 482 28.06 26.85 13.38
CA LEU A 482 26.93 26.71 14.30
C LEU A 482 26.13 28.00 14.48
N GLU A 483 26.78 29.16 14.45
CA GLU A 483 26.09 30.46 14.53
C GLU A 483 25.26 30.75 13.26
N ASN A 484 25.75 30.35 12.07
CA ASN A 484 24.98 30.45 10.81
C ASN A 484 23.72 29.57 10.76
N PHE A 485 23.60 28.55 11.61
CA PHE A 485 22.40 27.69 11.69
C PHE A 485 21.39 28.15 12.77
N SER A 486 21.65 29.28 13.46
CA SER A 486 20.82 29.77 14.59
C SER A 486 20.14 31.14 14.35
N GLY A 487 19.99 31.54 13.08
CA GLY A 487 18.84 32.31 12.59
C GLY A 487 18.68 33.79 12.98
N LYS A 488 18.85 34.68 11.99
CA LYS A 488 17.89 35.77 11.67
C LYS A 488 18.27 36.53 10.39
N GLY A 489 17.32 36.63 9.45
CA GLY A 489 17.27 37.72 8.45
C GLY A 489 17.52 37.33 6.98
N ASN A 490 16.55 37.71 6.13
CA ASN A 490 16.66 37.93 4.68
C ASN A 490 17.30 36.84 3.80
N VAL A 491 16.47 35.91 3.31
CA VAL A 491 16.71 35.24 2.02
C VAL A 491 15.67 35.74 1.01
N LYS A 492 16.11 36.59 0.09
CA LYS A 492 15.45 36.89 -1.19
C LYS A 492 16.57 37.16 -2.21
N ASN A 493 16.33 36.86 -3.49
CA ASN A 493 17.30 36.97 -4.59
C ASN A 493 18.38 35.87 -4.61
N SER A 494 17.97 34.62 -4.90
CA SER A 494 18.86 33.54 -5.40
C SER A 494 18.08 32.46 -6.19
N ILE A 495 16.92 32.82 -6.78
CA ILE A 495 16.02 31.87 -7.48
C ILE A 495 15.71 32.32 -8.92
N GLU A 496 15.83 33.62 -9.24
CA GLU A 496 15.57 34.12 -10.60
C GLU A 496 16.72 33.84 -11.58
N ASP A 497 17.98 33.87 -11.13
CA ASP A 497 19.17 33.69 -11.99
C ASP A 497 19.42 32.24 -12.48
N LEU A 498 18.68 31.24 -11.97
CA LEU A 498 18.76 29.86 -12.47
C LEU A 498 17.70 29.55 -13.54
N THR A 499 16.72 30.43 -13.75
CA THR A 499 15.63 30.21 -14.73
C THR A 499 15.95 30.81 -16.11
N SER A 500 16.88 31.77 -16.16
CA SER A 500 17.28 32.51 -17.38
C SER A 500 18.26 31.75 -18.28
N ALA A 501 19.04 30.80 -17.74
CA ALA A 501 20.12 30.11 -18.46
C ALA A 501 19.67 28.96 -19.39
N VAL A 502 18.40 28.54 -19.35
CA VAL A 502 17.93 27.28 -19.98
C VAL A 502 17.23 27.50 -21.34
N LYS A 503 17.02 28.75 -21.78
CA LYS A 503 16.07 29.06 -22.87
C LYS A 503 16.70 29.48 -24.23
N SER A 504 17.89 28.98 -24.58
CA SER A 504 18.56 29.39 -25.83
C SER A 504 19.40 28.30 -26.53
N GLN A 505 18.75 27.28 -27.11
CA GLN A 505 19.28 26.57 -28.30
C GLN A 505 18.18 25.78 -29.06
N LYS A 506 18.36 25.68 -30.38
CA LYS A 506 17.69 24.84 -31.41
C LYS A 506 18.83 24.11 -32.18
N PRO A 507 18.64 23.07 -33.05
CA PRO A 507 17.50 22.88 -33.97
C PRO A 507 17.16 21.42 -34.45
N VAL A 508 16.30 21.30 -35.49
CA VAL A 508 16.23 20.26 -36.58
C VAL A 508 15.74 18.80 -36.30
N GLU A 509 14.61 18.45 -36.96
CA GLU A 509 14.16 17.19 -37.67
C GLU A 509 14.41 15.75 -37.14
N VAL A 510 13.62 14.71 -37.53
CA VAL A 510 12.47 14.59 -38.47
C VAL A 510 11.15 14.19 -37.72
N VAL A 511 10.23 13.23 -38.01
CA VAL A 511 10.00 12.16 -39.04
C VAL A 511 8.48 11.82 -39.17
N GLU A 512 8.11 10.90 -40.08
CA GLU A 512 6.77 10.31 -40.37
C GLU A 512 6.04 9.68 -39.14
N VAL A 513 4.70 9.52 -39.10
CA VAL A 513 3.77 8.89 -40.08
C VAL A 513 2.45 9.66 -40.27
N ASP A 514 1.94 9.65 -41.50
CA ASP A 514 0.58 10.09 -41.89
C ASP A 514 -0.16 8.94 -42.60
N THR A 515 -1.46 8.79 -42.34
CA THR A 515 -2.42 8.14 -43.25
C THR A 515 -3.83 8.74 -43.09
N THR A 516 -4.14 9.68 -43.99
CA THR A 516 -5.38 9.77 -44.80
C THR A 516 -6.74 10.11 -44.16
N ASP A 517 -7.32 11.15 -44.77
CA ASP A 517 -8.70 11.27 -45.28
C ASP A 517 -9.86 11.79 -44.41
N LYS A 518 -10.21 13.06 -44.71
CA LYS A 518 -11.57 13.60 -45.00
C LYS A 518 -12.53 13.78 -43.80
N GLU A 519 -13.54 14.66 -43.87
CA GLU A 519 -14.18 15.30 -45.04
C GLU A 519 -14.56 16.77 -44.76
N GLU A 520 -14.74 17.58 -45.82
CA GLU A 520 -14.99 19.04 -45.77
C GLU A 520 -16.32 19.37 -46.48
N VAL A 521 -17.30 19.98 -45.78
CA VAL A 521 -18.55 20.44 -46.40
C VAL A 521 -19.19 21.64 -45.66
N VAL A 522 -19.70 22.60 -46.45
CA VAL A 522 -20.61 23.72 -46.12
C VAL A 522 -20.06 24.88 -45.27
N GLU A 523 -19.73 25.98 -45.96
CA GLU A 523 -20.46 27.25 -45.81
C GLU A 523 -20.91 27.72 -47.22
#